data_AF-A0A965L8P1-F1
#
_entry.id   AF-A0A965L8P1-F1
#
_cell.length_a   1.000
_cell.length_b   1.000
_cell.length_c   1.000
_cell.angle_alpha   90.00
_cell.angle_beta   90.00
_cell.angle_gamma   90.00
#
_symmetry.space_group_name_H-M   'P 1'
#
loop_
_entity.id
_entity.type
_entity.pdbx_description
1 polymer ?
#
loop_
_entity_poly.entity_id
_entity_poly.type
_entity_poly.pdbx_seq_one_letter_code
_entity_poly.pdbx_strand_id
1 'polypeptide(L)'
;MKKESKHVPEAFIEYFRDLAMETHEVMVQRQSGYGPGNIEALGPYGVFSRLAEDKCSRVATSLNGSIVDGKAKVGEDWFNEGVRDALVDIANYAMILIALGEGKWSFVTRGVPPKKWTSLDERLDERFVVDELR
;
A
#
# COMPACT_ATOMS: atom_id res chain seq x y z
N MET A 1 -1.64 25.75 27.16
CA MET A 1 -0.79 24.55 27.01
C MET A 1 -0.20 24.56 25.61
N LYS A 2 1.13 24.60 25.44
CA LYS A 2 1.76 24.45 24.12
C LYS A 2 1.69 22.97 23.75
N LYS A 3 1.08 22.64 22.60
CA LYS A 3 1.12 21.28 22.01
C LYS A 3 2.58 20.97 21.73
N GLU A 4 3.14 19.94 22.35
CA GLU A 4 4.43 19.39 21.92
C GLU A 4 4.26 18.88 20.49
N SER A 5 5.03 19.44 19.56
CA SER A 5 5.16 18.91 18.21
C SER A 5 5.83 17.52 18.33
N LYS A 6 5.10 16.48 17.95
CA LYS A 6 5.67 15.12 17.85
C LYS A 6 6.59 15.09 16.64
N HIS A 7 7.90 15.16 16.88
CA HIS A 7 8.90 15.02 15.83
C HIS A 7 8.96 13.57 15.35
N VAL A 8 8.77 13.34 14.04
CA VAL A 8 9.00 12.04 13.39
C VAL A 8 10.49 11.94 13.04
N PRO A 9 11.21 10.88 13.43
CA PRO A 9 12.63 10.74 13.12
C PRO A 9 12.89 10.71 11.60
N GLU A 10 13.97 11.36 11.14
CA GLU A 10 14.32 11.39 9.72
C GLU A 10 14.46 9.97 9.13
N ALA A 11 15.12 9.08 9.85
CA ALA A 11 15.29 7.68 9.43
C ALA A 11 13.96 6.94 9.19
N PHE A 12 12.89 7.31 9.91
CA PHE A 12 11.56 6.74 9.66
C PHE A 12 11.02 7.23 8.31
N ILE A 13 11.16 8.54 8.03
CA ILE A 13 10.67 9.16 6.80
C ILE A 13 11.42 8.58 5.60
N GLU A 14 12.74 8.52 5.66
CA GLU A 14 13.60 8.00 4.58
C GLU A 14 13.27 6.52 4.31
N TYR A 15 13.24 5.67 5.33
CA TYR A 15 12.99 4.25 5.15
C TYR A 15 11.65 3.95 4.48
N PHE A 16 10.56 4.57 4.95
CA PHE A 16 9.24 4.32 4.38
C PHE A 16 9.04 4.98 3.02
N ARG A 17 9.76 6.08 2.73
CA ARG A 17 9.80 6.66 1.38
C ARG A 17 10.45 5.69 0.40
N ASP A 18 11.62 5.16 0.74
CA ASP A 18 12.34 4.20 -0.12
C ASP A 18 11.52 2.92 -0.33
N LEU A 19 10.90 2.40 0.73
CA LEU A 19 10.02 1.24 0.64
C LEU A 19 8.79 1.49 -0.26
N ALA A 20 8.21 2.68 -0.20
CA ALA A 20 7.08 3.05 -1.06
C ALA A 20 7.51 3.15 -2.54
N MET A 21 8.71 3.70 -2.81
CA MET A 21 9.27 3.77 -4.15
C MET A 21 9.52 2.37 -4.73
N GLU A 22 10.14 1.48 -3.96
CA GLU A 22 10.36 0.10 -4.36
C GLU A 22 9.04 -0.63 -4.65
N THR A 23 8.06 -0.48 -3.75
CA THR A 23 6.74 -1.08 -3.91
C THR A 23 6.05 -0.62 -5.19
N HIS A 24 6.18 0.67 -5.52
CA HIS A 24 5.69 1.26 -6.75
C HIS A 24 6.41 0.70 -7.99
N GLU A 25 7.73 0.56 -7.97
CA GLU A 25 8.50 -0.04 -9.07
C GLU A 25 8.04 -1.48 -9.35
N VAL A 26 7.84 -2.27 -8.29
CA VAL A 26 7.30 -3.64 -8.39
C VAL A 26 5.88 -3.64 -8.98
N MET A 27 5.03 -2.67 -8.60
CA MET A 27 3.69 -2.53 -9.19
C MET A 27 3.77 -2.29 -10.70
N VAL A 28 4.58 -1.31 -11.11
CA VAL A 28 4.76 -0.94 -12.52
C VAL A 28 5.27 -2.13 -13.32
N GLN A 29 6.28 -2.83 -12.81
CA GLN A 29 6.83 -4.02 -13.45
C GLN A 29 5.74 -5.10 -13.65
N ARG A 30 4.96 -5.41 -12.62
CA ARG A 30 3.89 -6.43 -12.69
C ARG A 30 2.77 -6.01 -13.65
N GLN A 31 2.32 -4.75 -13.59
CA GLN A 31 1.27 -4.25 -14.47
C GLN A 31 1.69 -4.21 -15.94
N SER A 32 2.99 -3.99 -16.21
CA SER A 32 3.53 -4.09 -17.57
C SER A 32 3.37 -5.49 -18.18
N GLY A 33 3.36 -6.54 -17.33
CA GLY A 33 3.18 -7.93 -17.76
C GLY A 33 1.73 -8.35 -18.01
N TYR A 34 0.76 -7.85 -17.23
CA TYR A 34 -0.65 -8.29 -17.30
C TYR A 34 -1.55 -7.35 -18.11
N GLY A 35 -1.19 -6.07 -18.20
CA GLY A 35 -2.02 -5.03 -18.80
C GLY A 35 -3.27 -4.68 -17.96
N PRO A 36 -3.94 -3.57 -18.29
CA PRO A 36 -5.04 -3.03 -17.48
C PRO A 36 -6.31 -3.89 -17.45
N GLY A 37 -6.53 -4.70 -18.49
CA GLY A 37 -7.73 -5.52 -18.64
C GLY A 37 -7.88 -6.58 -17.54
N ASN A 38 -6.79 -7.03 -16.94
CA ASN A 38 -6.83 -8.04 -15.87
C ASN A 38 -7.54 -7.51 -14.61
N ILE A 39 -7.20 -6.29 -14.19
CA ILE A 39 -7.84 -5.65 -13.03
C ILE A 39 -9.29 -5.26 -13.33
N GLU A 40 -9.56 -4.83 -14.56
CA GLU A 40 -10.93 -4.49 -15.00
C GLU A 40 -11.86 -5.70 -15.02
N ALA A 41 -11.37 -6.85 -15.47
CA ALA A 41 -12.12 -8.10 -15.47
C ALA A 41 -12.44 -8.61 -14.05
N LEU A 42 -11.51 -8.41 -13.10
CA LEU A 42 -11.72 -8.77 -11.69
C LEU A 42 -12.69 -7.84 -10.97
N GLY A 43 -12.63 -6.54 -11.29
CA GLY A 43 -13.33 -5.50 -10.53
C GLY A 43 -12.88 -5.40 -9.07
N PRO A 44 -13.48 -4.48 -8.27
CA PRO A 44 -13.06 -4.26 -6.89
C PRO A 44 -13.12 -5.51 -6.02
N TYR A 45 -14.15 -6.35 -6.18
CA TYR A 45 -14.29 -7.58 -5.42
C TYR A 45 -13.16 -8.57 -5.73
N GLY A 46 -12.89 -8.84 -7.01
CA GLY A 46 -11.85 -9.79 -7.39
C GLY A 46 -10.46 -9.33 -6.96
N VAL A 47 -10.19 -8.03 -7.04
CA VAL A 47 -8.94 -7.41 -6.56
C VAL A 47 -8.81 -7.55 -5.04
N PHE A 48 -9.88 -7.32 -4.29
CA PHE A 48 -9.89 -7.52 -2.84
C PHE A 48 -9.71 -9.00 -2.45
N SER A 49 -10.39 -9.93 -3.12
CA SER A 49 -10.20 -11.37 -2.89
C SER A 49 -8.75 -11.80 -3.13
N ARG A 50 -8.08 -11.30 -4.18
CA ARG A 50 -6.63 -11.56 -4.38
C ARG A 50 -5.78 -11.03 -3.23
N LEU A 51 -6.07 -9.83 -2.73
CA LEU A 51 -5.39 -9.27 -1.57
C LEU A 51 -5.61 -10.16 -0.33
N ALA A 52 -6.86 -10.43 0.01
CA ALA A 52 -7.24 -11.08 1.25
C ALA A 52 -6.98 -12.60 1.24
N GLU A 53 -7.42 -13.30 0.21
CA GLU A 53 -7.38 -14.76 0.17
C GLU A 53 -6.01 -15.29 -0.26
N ASP A 54 -5.33 -14.65 -1.23
CA ASP A 54 -4.04 -15.15 -1.69
C ASP A 54 -2.88 -14.61 -0.84
N LYS A 55 -2.82 -13.28 -0.65
CA LYS A 55 -1.64 -12.62 -0.08
C LYS A 55 -1.69 -12.56 1.44
N CYS A 56 -2.81 -12.12 2.03
CA CYS A 56 -2.95 -12.10 3.48
C CYS A 56 -2.91 -13.52 4.07
N SER A 57 -3.50 -14.52 3.41
CA SER A 57 -3.39 -15.91 3.89
C SER A 57 -1.95 -16.41 3.95
N ARG A 58 -1.12 -16.08 2.95
CA ARG A 58 0.32 -16.44 2.95
C ARG A 58 1.05 -15.81 4.14
N VAL A 59 0.82 -14.52 4.37
CA VAL A 59 1.40 -13.82 5.52
C VAL A 59 0.90 -14.41 6.83
N ALA A 60 -0.40 -14.69 6.94
CA ALA A 60 -1.01 -15.29 8.13
C ALA A 60 -0.43 -16.67 8.44
N THR A 61 -0.17 -17.51 7.44
CA THR A 61 0.50 -18.80 7.63
C THR A 61 1.90 -18.64 8.21
N SER A 62 2.70 -17.67 7.72
CA SER A 62 4.04 -17.41 8.27
C SER A 62 4.02 -16.75 9.65
N LEU A 63 2.96 -15.99 9.95
CA LEU A 63 2.72 -15.42 11.28
C LEU A 63 2.10 -16.43 12.27
N ASN A 64 1.75 -17.63 11.82
CA ASN A 64 1.10 -18.65 12.64
C ASN A 64 2.12 -19.26 13.62
N GLY A 65 2.32 -18.56 14.73
CA GLY A 65 3.22 -18.95 15.81
C GLY A 65 2.57 -19.82 16.88
N SER A 66 3.14 -19.80 18.08
CA SER A 66 2.61 -20.49 19.26
C SER A 66 2.32 -19.49 20.39
N ILE A 67 1.54 -19.93 21.38
CA ILE A 67 1.37 -19.16 22.62
C ILE A 67 2.46 -19.58 23.60
N VAL A 68 3.32 -18.64 23.98
CA VAL A 68 4.37 -18.82 24.99
C VAL A 68 4.16 -17.76 26.07
N ASP A 69 4.02 -18.19 27.33
CA ASP A 69 3.77 -17.31 28.48
C ASP A 69 2.58 -16.36 28.30
N GLY A 70 1.49 -16.86 27.69
CA GLY A 70 0.28 -16.10 27.42
C GLY A 70 0.41 -15.06 26.30
N LYS A 71 1.53 -15.06 25.56
CA LYS A 71 1.77 -14.16 24.42
C LYS A 71 1.89 -14.94 23.13
N ALA A 72 1.32 -14.40 22.06
CA ALA A 72 1.59 -14.90 20.72
C ALA A 72 3.06 -14.67 20.38
N LYS A 73 3.78 -15.76 20.09
CA LYS A 73 5.18 -15.74 19.67
C LYS A 73 5.27 -16.33 18.27
N VAL A 74 5.72 -15.51 17.33
CA VAL A 74 5.99 -15.93 15.95
C VAL A 74 7.39 -16.55 15.87
N GLY A 75 7.61 -17.51 14.96
CA GLY A 75 8.94 -18.05 14.67
C GLY A 75 9.91 -16.94 14.24
N GLU A 76 11.20 -17.08 14.55
CA GLU A 76 12.20 -16.06 14.21
C GLU A 76 12.39 -15.89 12.70
N ASP A 77 12.02 -16.91 11.92
CA ASP A 77 12.07 -17.00 10.45
C ASP A 77 10.76 -16.61 9.76
N TRP A 78 9.81 -16.02 10.50
CA TRP A 78 8.50 -15.62 9.95
C TRP A 78 8.63 -14.67 8.76
N PHE A 79 9.68 -13.85 8.73
CA PHE A 79 9.94 -12.91 7.67
C PHE A 79 10.95 -13.47 6.69
N ASN A 80 10.43 -14.08 5.62
CA ASN A 80 11.21 -14.57 4.48
C ASN A 80 10.85 -13.79 3.21
N GLU A 81 11.55 -14.07 2.11
CA GLU A 81 11.34 -13.42 0.82
C GLU A 81 9.89 -13.53 0.32
N GLY A 82 9.25 -14.69 0.49
CA GLY A 82 7.86 -14.92 0.08
C GLY A 82 6.84 -14.11 0.88
N VAL A 83 7.13 -13.84 2.16
CA VAL A 83 6.31 -12.96 3.02
C VAL A 83 6.52 -11.50 2.63
N ARG A 84 7.77 -11.09 2.40
CA ARG A 84 8.08 -9.74 1.92
C ARG A 84 7.38 -9.44 0.58
N ASP A 85 7.46 -10.36 -0.37
CA ASP A 85 6.78 -10.25 -1.67
C ASP A 85 5.25 -10.14 -1.51
N ALA A 86 4.67 -10.93 -0.61
CA ALA A 86 3.24 -10.87 -0.32
C ALA A 86 2.82 -9.54 0.33
N LEU A 87 3.65 -8.95 1.21
CA LEU A 87 3.38 -7.65 1.82
C LEU A 87 3.46 -6.51 0.80
N VAL A 88 4.45 -6.55 -0.10
CA VAL A 88 4.54 -5.62 -1.24
C VAL A 88 3.30 -5.73 -2.12
N ASP A 89 2.83 -6.95 -2.37
CA ASP A 89 1.59 -7.18 -3.12
C ASP A 89 0.35 -6.64 -2.42
N ILE A 90 0.24 -6.81 -1.11
CA ILE A 90 -0.89 -6.26 -0.34
C ILE A 90 -0.92 -4.74 -0.48
N ALA A 91 0.23 -4.06 -0.34
CA ALA A 91 0.33 -2.62 -0.55
C ALA A 91 -0.11 -2.21 -1.97
N ASN A 92 0.33 -2.97 -2.98
CA ASN A 92 -0.01 -2.72 -4.37
C ASN A 92 -1.50 -2.93 -4.67
N TYR A 93 -2.09 -4.04 -4.21
CA TYR A 93 -3.52 -4.29 -4.36
C TYR A 93 -4.36 -3.24 -3.63
N ALA A 94 -3.94 -2.76 -2.46
CA ALA A 94 -4.63 -1.69 -1.75
C ALA A 94 -4.63 -0.38 -2.56
N MET A 95 -3.49 0.00 -3.15
CA MET A 95 -3.40 1.17 -4.03
C MET A 95 -4.27 1.02 -5.30
N ILE A 96 -4.32 -0.18 -5.89
CA ILE A 96 -5.20 -0.47 -7.04
C ILE A 96 -6.68 -0.33 -6.63
N LEU A 97 -7.07 -0.84 -5.46
CA LEU A 97 -8.43 -0.68 -4.94
C LEU A 97 -8.80 0.79 -4.73
N ILE A 98 -7.88 1.62 -4.23
CA ILE A 98 -8.08 3.07 -4.13
C ILE A 98 -8.31 3.66 -5.53
N ALA A 99 -7.46 3.34 -6.50
CA ALA A 99 -7.62 3.85 -7.88
C ALA A 99 -8.95 3.41 -8.53
N LEU A 100 -9.41 2.19 -8.26
CA LEU A 100 -10.73 1.70 -8.69
C LEU A 100 -11.87 2.45 -7.97
N GLY A 101 -11.78 2.62 -6.65
CA GLY A 101 -12.77 3.34 -5.85
C GLY A 101 -12.87 4.81 -6.22
N GLU A 102 -11.77 5.43 -6.63
CA GLU A 102 -11.73 6.80 -7.16
C GLU A 102 -12.14 6.89 -8.64
N GLY A 103 -12.42 5.76 -9.31
CA GLY A 103 -12.72 5.71 -10.74
C GLY A 103 -11.56 6.11 -11.65
N LYS A 104 -10.32 6.15 -11.11
CA LYS A 104 -9.11 6.59 -11.82
C LYS A 104 -8.35 5.45 -12.49
N TRP A 105 -8.70 4.18 -12.25
CA TRP A 105 -7.97 3.04 -12.80
C TRP A 105 -7.79 3.10 -14.33
N SER A 106 -8.87 3.26 -15.10
CA SER A 106 -8.81 3.35 -16.55
C SER A 106 -7.98 4.55 -17.03
N PHE A 107 -8.00 5.63 -16.27
CA PHE A 107 -7.27 6.85 -16.58
C PHE A 107 -5.76 6.69 -16.38
N VAL A 108 -5.34 6.16 -15.23
CA VAL A 108 -3.91 5.97 -14.91
C VAL A 108 -3.27 4.87 -15.75
N THR A 109 -4.07 3.97 -16.34
CA THR A 109 -3.56 2.85 -17.14
C THR A 109 -3.61 3.05 -18.64
N ARG A 110 -4.52 3.89 -19.16
CA ARG A 110 -4.68 4.11 -20.62
C ARG A 110 -4.17 5.47 -21.10
N GLY A 111 -3.64 6.28 -20.20
CA GLY A 111 -2.83 7.44 -20.55
C GLY A 111 -3.60 8.57 -21.22
N VAL A 112 -4.46 9.24 -20.45
CA VAL A 112 -4.53 10.70 -20.58
C VAL A 112 -3.94 11.24 -19.30
N PRO A 113 -2.71 11.80 -19.29
CA PRO A 113 -2.24 12.51 -18.11
C PRO A 113 -3.21 13.66 -17.83
N PRO A 114 -3.61 13.90 -16.57
CA PRO A 114 -4.39 15.09 -16.25
C PRO A 114 -3.51 16.30 -16.57
N LYS A 115 -4.09 17.35 -17.15
CA LYS A 115 -3.38 18.61 -17.44
C LYS A 115 -2.70 19.22 -16.20
N LYS A 116 -3.10 18.81 -15.00
CA LYS A 116 -2.42 19.05 -13.72
C LYS A 116 -2.59 17.82 -12.83
N TRP A 117 -1.48 17.18 -12.47
CA TRP A 117 -1.41 16.49 -11.19
C TRP A 117 -1.17 17.56 -10.14
N THR A 118 -2.09 17.77 -9.19
CA THR A 118 -1.72 18.48 -7.96
C THR A 118 -0.69 17.61 -7.25
N SER A 119 0.47 18.19 -6.92
CA SER A 119 1.55 17.44 -6.29
C SER A 119 1.07 16.82 -4.96
N LEU A 120 1.78 15.78 -4.49
CA LEU A 120 1.44 15.20 -3.19
C LEU A 120 1.56 16.26 -2.08
N ASP A 121 2.53 17.16 -2.22
CA ASP A 121 2.76 18.30 -1.32
C ASP A 121 1.57 19.27 -1.33
N GLU A 122 1.06 19.64 -2.51
CA GLU A 122 -0.13 20.52 -2.63
C GLU A 122 -1.39 19.90 -2.00
N ARG A 123 -1.57 18.58 -2.09
CA ARG A 123 -2.73 17.86 -1.50
C ARG A 123 -2.61 17.61 0.00
N LEU A 124 -1.40 17.66 0.54
CA LEU A 124 -1.15 17.56 1.97
C LEU A 124 -1.36 18.92 2.62
N ASP A 125 -0.83 20.00 2.02
CA ASP A 125 -1.06 21.38 2.48
C ASP A 125 -2.56 21.70 2.60
N GLU A 126 -3.38 21.33 1.60
CA GLU A 126 -4.83 21.55 1.67
C GLU A 126 -5.52 20.82 2.84
N ARG A 127 -5.02 19.65 3.26
CA ARG A 127 -5.62 18.89 4.37
C ARG A 127 -5.19 19.41 5.74
N PHE A 128 -3.96 19.92 5.86
CA PHE A 128 -3.48 20.54 7.11
C PHE A 128 -4.10 21.92 7.36
N VAL A 129 -4.50 22.66 6.32
CA VAL A 129 -5.18 23.95 6.46
C VAL A 129 -6.60 23.79 7.06
N VAL A 130 -7.29 22.68 6.81
CA VAL A 130 -8.66 22.46 7.31
C VAL A 130 -8.68 22.08 8.80
N ASP A 131 -7.64 21.42 9.30
CA ASP A 131 -7.54 21.01 10.71
C ASP A 131 -7.05 22.14 11.65
N GLU A 132 -6.53 23.25 11.12
CA GLU A 132 -6.23 24.46 11.93
C GLU A 132 -7.42 25.41 12.11
N LEU A 133 -8.55 25.15 11.44
CA LEU A 133 -9.76 25.96 11.48
C LEU A 133 -10.93 25.30 12.25
N ARG A 134 -10.68 24.25 13.04
CA ARG A 134 -11.66 23.60 13.93
C ARG A 134 -11.24 23.62 15.40
#